data_AF-A0A7R9Y809-F1
#
_entry.id   AF-A0A7R9Y809-F1
#
_cell.length_a   1.000
_cell.length_b   1.000
_cell.length_c   1.000
_cell.angle_alpha   90.00
_cell.angle_beta   90.00
_cell.angle_gamma   90.00
#
_symmetry.space_group_name_H-M   'P 1'
#
loop_
_entity.id
_entity.type
_entity.pdbx_description
1 polymer ?
#
loop_
_entity_poly.entity_id
_entity_poly.type
_entity_poly.pdbx_seq_one_letter_code
_entity_poly.pdbx_strand_id
1 'polypeptide(L)'
;VNLLVVGRARAGVHDGERRVDLGGESGPMVMRGVDRRSAVGFLTLFEWFKYVEVGAHLKRALSPIWVVCSESHFTVLWAADASTRADDCSAPAELLYYDGLARQDEPIRLSV
;
A
#
# COMPACT_ATOMS: atom_id res chain seq x y z
N VAL A 1 -2.02 11.22 0.00
CA VAL A 1 -2.33 9.79 -0.26
C VAL A 1 -2.93 9.11 0.96
N ASN A 2 -2.22 8.99 2.08
CA ASN A 2 -2.72 8.27 3.27
C ASN A 2 -4.08 8.76 3.81
N LEU A 3 -4.40 10.05 3.69
CA LEU A 3 -5.73 10.56 4.02
C LEU A 3 -6.84 9.87 3.22
N LEU A 4 -6.62 9.62 1.93
CA LEU A 4 -7.59 8.99 1.04
C LEU A 4 -7.68 7.48 1.26
N VAL A 5 -6.55 6.82 1.44
CA VAL A 5 -6.49 5.35 1.59
C VAL A 5 -6.97 4.90 2.98
N VAL A 6 -6.54 5.60 4.03
CA VAL A 6 -6.71 5.17 5.43
C VAL A 6 -7.80 6.00 6.16
N GLY A 7 -8.28 7.07 5.53
CA GLY A 7 -9.21 8.03 6.14
C GLY A 7 -8.56 8.96 7.18
N ARG A 8 -7.22 8.95 7.29
CA ARG A 8 -6.47 9.80 8.23
C ARG A 8 -5.16 10.27 7.61
N ALA A 9 -4.81 11.53 7.86
CA ALA A 9 -3.50 12.03 7.49
C ALA A 9 -2.41 11.38 8.36
N ARG A 10 -1.53 10.60 7.73
CA ARG A 10 -0.33 9.97 8.32
C ARG A 10 0.86 10.26 7.42
N ALA A 11 2.01 10.55 8.03
CA ALA A 11 3.24 10.85 7.29
C ALA A 11 3.93 9.57 6.79
N GLY A 12 3.88 8.50 7.60
CA GLY A 12 4.47 7.20 7.27
C GLY A 12 3.47 6.22 6.67
N VAL A 13 4.00 5.25 5.93
CA VAL A 13 3.29 4.05 5.43
C VAL A 13 3.63 2.79 6.24
N HIS A 14 4.53 2.90 7.23
CA HIS A 14 4.81 1.84 8.19
C HIS A 14 3.69 1.67 9.21
N ASP A 15 3.68 0.54 9.93
CA ASP A 15 2.70 0.31 10.99
C ASP A 15 3.04 1.07 12.27
N GLY A 16 2.01 1.64 12.90
CA GLY A 16 2.09 2.28 14.21
C GLY A 16 2.98 3.52 14.23
N GLU A 17 3.49 3.85 15.41
CA GLU A 17 4.45 4.94 15.60
C GLU A 17 5.86 4.37 15.73
N ARG A 18 6.82 4.97 15.02
CA ARG A 18 8.24 4.67 15.17
C ARG A 18 8.91 5.86 15.84
N ARG A 19 9.67 5.60 16.90
CA ARG A 19 10.53 6.61 17.51
C ARG A 19 11.93 6.42 16.94
N VAL A 20 12.41 7.42 16.23
CA VAL A 20 13.73 7.44 15.64
C VAL A 20 14.59 8.36 16.48
N ASP A 21 15.62 7.78 17.09
CA ASP A 21 16.66 8.58 17.72
C ASP A 21 17.58 9.10 16.62
N LEU A 22 17.59 10.42 16.43
CA LEU A 22 18.41 11.07 15.42
C LEU A 22 19.81 11.39 15.95
N GLY A 23 20.08 11.15 17.23
CA GLY A 23 21.30 11.57 17.90
C GLY A 23 21.36 13.09 18.05
N GLY A 24 21.38 13.59 19.29
CA GLY A 24 21.49 15.02 19.59
C GLY A 24 20.62 15.43 20.78
N GLU A 25 20.62 16.73 21.11
CA GLU A 25 19.89 17.28 22.26
C GLU A 25 18.37 17.34 22.06
N SER A 26 17.89 17.19 20.83
CA SER A 26 16.48 17.40 20.45
C SER A 26 15.53 16.25 20.79
N GLY A 27 16.00 15.18 21.43
CA GLY A 27 15.20 14.01 21.77
C GLY A 27 14.72 13.20 20.54
N PRO A 28 13.99 12.09 20.77
CA PRO A 28 13.59 11.19 19.69
C PRO A 28 12.50 11.79 18.80
N MET A 29 12.68 11.69 17.48
CA MET A 29 11.66 12.06 16.49
C MET A 29 10.57 10.98 16.42
N VAL A 30 9.30 11.38 16.50
CA VAL A 30 8.17 10.45 16.37
C VAL A 30 7.62 10.47 14.95
N MET A 31 7.78 9.35 14.25
CA MET A 31 7.23 9.11 12.91
C MET A 31 5.90 8.37 13.00
N ARG A 32 4.80 9.06 12.70
CA ARG A 32 3.44 8.50 12.73
C ARG A 32 3.11 7.76 11.44
N GLY A 33 2.98 6.45 11.54
CA GLY A 33 2.52 5.55 10.49
C GLY A 33 1.04 5.21 10.61
N VAL A 34 0.63 4.12 9.98
CA VAL A 34 -0.75 3.64 9.91
C VAL A 34 -1.09 2.82 11.15
N ASP A 35 -2.15 3.24 11.86
CA ASP A 35 -2.52 2.71 13.18
C ASP A 35 -3.41 1.46 13.12
N ARG A 36 -4.06 1.20 11.98
CA ARG A 36 -4.97 0.07 11.79
C ARG A 36 -4.96 -0.41 10.35
N ARG A 37 -5.34 -1.67 10.17
CA ARG A 37 -5.56 -2.27 8.86
C ARG A 37 -6.54 -1.45 8.03
N SER A 38 -6.13 -1.08 6.83
CA SER A 38 -6.92 -0.27 5.90
C SER A 38 -7.88 -1.13 5.07
N ALA A 39 -8.99 -0.54 4.61
CA ALA A 39 -9.91 -1.21 3.69
C ALA A 39 -9.26 -1.47 2.34
N VAL A 40 -8.60 -0.43 1.80
CA VAL A 40 -7.80 -0.47 0.57
C VAL A 40 -6.32 -0.46 0.93
N GLY A 41 -5.55 -1.29 0.25
CA GLY A 41 -4.12 -1.41 0.45
C GLY A 41 -3.32 -0.35 -0.28
N PHE A 42 -2.05 -0.27 0.07
CA PHE A 42 -1.10 0.60 -0.60
C PHE A 42 0.21 -0.15 -0.79
N LEU A 43 0.74 -0.10 -2.00
CA LEU A 43 2.03 -0.66 -2.37
C LEU A 43 2.82 0.45 -3.06
N THR A 44 4.15 0.38 -3.01
CA THR A 44 4.97 1.38 -3.69
C THR A 44 6.28 0.81 -4.20
N LEU A 45 6.68 1.26 -5.40
CA LEU A 45 7.97 0.93 -5.99
C LEU A 45 9.14 1.39 -5.10
N PHE A 46 8.95 2.45 -4.30
CA PHE A 46 9.99 2.93 -3.38
C PHE A 46 10.32 1.93 -2.27
N GLU A 47 9.43 0.99 -1.97
CA GLU A 47 9.74 -0.12 -1.07
C GLU A 47 10.62 -1.16 -1.74
N TRP A 48 10.40 -1.43 -3.03
CA TRP A 48 11.30 -2.27 -3.82
C TRP A 48 12.72 -1.69 -3.85
N PHE A 49 12.83 -0.37 -4.03
CA PHE A 49 14.11 0.37 -3.95
C PHE A 49 14.67 0.52 -2.53
N LYS A 50 14.00 -0.02 -1.50
CA LYS A 50 14.43 0.03 -0.09
C LYS A 50 14.50 1.44 0.51
N TYR A 51 13.80 2.41 -0.06
CA TYR A 51 13.70 3.76 0.50
C TYR A 51 12.66 3.88 1.61
N VAL A 52 11.63 3.04 1.56
CA VAL A 52 10.56 3.02 2.56
C VAL A 52 10.15 1.58 2.85
N GLU A 53 9.57 1.35 4.02
CA GLU A 53 8.97 0.08 4.38
C GLU A 53 7.47 0.28 4.54
N VAL A 54 6.67 -0.43 3.73
CA VAL A 54 5.22 -0.40 3.84
C VAL A 54 4.79 -1.43 4.89
N GLY A 55 3.98 -0.98 5.84
CA GLY A 55 3.49 -1.79 6.94
C GLY A 55 2.45 -2.83 6.52
N ALA A 56 2.24 -3.82 7.37
CA ALA A 56 1.23 -4.87 7.18
C ALA A 56 -0.19 -4.30 7.12
N HIS A 57 -0.48 -3.18 7.80
CA HIS A 57 -1.79 -2.53 7.75
C HIS A 57 -2.20 -2.05 6.35
N LEU A 58 -1.21 -1.82 5.47
CA LEU A 58 -1.43 -1.41 4.08
C LEU A 58 -1.19 -2.56 3.08
N LYS A 59 -0.23 -3.45 3.35
CA LYS A 59 0.01 -4.63 2.48
C LYS A 59 -1.12 -5.65 2.57
N ARG A 60 -1.58 -5.94 3.78
CA ARG A 60 -2.66 -6.89 4.06
C ARG A 60 -3.93 -6.07 4.26
N ALA A 61 -4.48 -5.46 3.22
CA ALA A 61 -5.71 -4.67 3.31
C ALA A 61 -6.93 -5.55 3.61
N LEU A 62 -8.08 -5.00 4.03
CA LEU A 62 -9.28 -5.80 4.29
C LEU A 62 -9.91 -6.33 2.99
N SER A 63 -9.91 -5.51 1.95
CA SER A 63 -10.34 -5.87 0.61
C SER A 63 -9.12 -6.19 -0.26
N PRO A 64 -9.23 -7.10 -1.24
CA PRO A 64 -8.14 -7.41 -2.16
C PRO A 64 -8.02 -6.33 -3.24
N ILE A 65 -7.84 -5.08 -2.81
CA ILE A 65 -7.71 -3.89 -3.65
C ILE A 65 -6.54 -3.09 -3.11
N TRP A 66 -5.61 -2.70 -3.98
CA TRP A 66 -4.41 -1.95 -3.65
C TRP A 66 -4.22 -0.80 -4.61
N VAL A 67 -3.86 0.35 -4.06
CA VAL A 67 -3.28 1.45 -4.84
C VAL A 67 -1.77 1.23 -4.91
N VAL A 68 -1.22 1.19 -6.12
CA VAL A 68 0.21 1.05 -6.36
C VAL A 68 0.78 2.41 -6.73
N CYS A 69 1.79 2.85 -5.98
CA CYS A 69 2.52 4.09 -6.23
C CYS A 69 3.82 3.79 -6.97
N SER A 70 3.80 4.12 -8.26
CA SER A 70 4.97 4.10 -9.15
C SER A 70 5.70 5.45 -9.07
N GLU A 71 6.74 5.66 -9.90
CA GLU A 71 7.56 6.88 -9.85
C GLU A 71 6.78 8.16 -10.15
N SER A 72 5.86 8.14 -11.12
CA SER A 72 5.20 9.35 -11.64
C SER A 72 3.67 9.37 -11.47
N HIS A 73 3.04 8.25 -11.12
CA HIS A 73 1.59 8.14 -11.02
C HIS A 73 1.16 6.92 -10.18
N PHE A 74 -0.16 6.84 -9.93
CA PHE A 74 -0.79 5.78 -9.18
C PHE A 74 -1.60 4.87 -10.09
N THR A 75 -1.57 3.58 -9.80
CA THR A 75 -2.36 2.55 -10.49
C THR A 75 -3.12 1.73 -9.47
N VAL A 76 -4.11 0.96 -9.92
CA VAL A 76 -4.96 0.14 -9.05
C VAL A 76 -4.79 -1.31 -9.43
N LEU A 77 -4.57 -2.15 -8.42
CA LEU A 77 -4.47 -3.60 -8.51
C LEU A 77 -5.58 -4.21 -7.65
N TRP A 78 -6.31 -5.21 -8.14
CA TRP A 78 -7.31 -5.90 -7.33
C TRP A 78 -7.48 -7.36 -7.75
N ALA A 79 -8.02 -8.20 -6.87
CA ALA A 79 -8.35 -9.57 -7.23
C ALA A 79 -9.55 -9.63 -8.19
N ALA A 80 -9.45 -10.44 -9.22
CA ALA A 80 -10.52 -10.66 -10.19
C ALA A 80 -11.75 -11.32 -9.54
N ASP A 81 -11.53 -12.23 -8.60
CA ASP A 81 -12.59 -12.84 -7.80
C ASP A 81 -12.82 -12.05 -6.51
N ALA A 82 -14.05 -11.55 -6.33
CA ALA A 82 -14.49 -10.82 -5.15
C ALA A 82 -14.50 -11.67 -3.87
N SER A 83 -14.49 -13.00 -3.98
CA SER A 83 -14.38 -13.92 -2.83
C SER A 83 -12.95 -14.00 -2.28
N THR A 84 -11.96 -13.57 -3.07
CA THR A 84 -10.55 -13.57 -2.69
C THR A 84 -10.32 -12.70 -1.47
N ARG A 85 -9.66 -13.26 -0.46
CA ARG A 85 -9.24 -12.49 0.71
C ARG A 85 -7.84 -11.97 0.47
N ALA A 86 -7.57 -10.73 0.88
CA ALA A 86 -6.23 -10.15 0.80
C ALA A 86 -5.17 -10.89 1.64
N ASP A 87 -5.58 -11.75 2.57
CA ASP A 87 -4.70 -12.61 3.37
C ASP A 87 -4.51 -14.00 2.79
N ASP A 88 -5.20 -14.33 1.69
CA ASP A 88 -5.15 -15.66 1.10
C ASP A 88 -3.91 -15.79 0.22
N CYS A 89 -2.96 -16.62 0.65
CA CYS A 89 -1.76 -16.96 -0.10
C CYS A 89 -1.83 -18.42 -0.64
N SER A 90 -3.00 -19.06 -0.55
CA SER A 90 -3.11 -20.51 -0.79
C SER A 90 -3.33 -20.89 -2.27
N ALA A 91 -3.72 -19.94 -3.11
CA ALA A 91 -3.99 -20.16 -4.52
C ALA A 91 -3.36 -19.07 -5.41
N PRO A 92 -2.98 -19.40 -6.65
CA PRO A 92 -2.61 -18.39 -7.63
C PRO A 92 -3.78 -17.42 -7.82
N ALA A 93 -3.52 -16.15 -7.58
CA ALA A 93 -4.55 -15.12 -7.63
C ALA A 93 -4.52 -14.48 -9.02
N GLU A 94 -5.66 -14.49 -9.70
CA GLU A 94 -5.87 -13.62 -10.86
C GLU A 94 -6.06 -12.19 -10.35
N LEU A 95 -5.14 -11.31 -10.74
CA LEU A 95 -5.18 -9.90 -10.42
C LEU A 95 -5.49 -9.08 -11.66
N LEU A 96 -6.29 -8.03 -11.48
CA LEU A 96 -6.60 -7.03 -12.48
C LEU A 96 -5.80 -5.77 -12.16
N TYR A 97 -5.21 -5.18 -13.19
CA TYR A 97 -4.39 -3.98 -13.12
C TYR A 97 -5.00 -2.92 -14.01
N TYR A 98 -5.14 -1.71 -13.48
CA TYR A 98 -5.61 -0.55 -14.23
C TYR A 98 -4.79 0.69 -13.97
N ASP A 99 -4.43 1.36 -15.05
CA ASP A 99 -3.69 2.62 -15.07
C ASP A 99 -4.40 3.63 -15.97
N GLY A 100 -4.92 4.69 -15.34
CA GLY A 100 -5.65 5.75 -16.03
C GLY A 100 -4.78 6.65 -16.92
N LEU A 101 -3.46 6.70 -16.71
CA LEU A 101 -2.55 7.45 -17.58
C LEU A 101 -2.07 6.63 -18.78
N ALA A 102 -2.07 5.30 -18.67
CA ALA A 102 -1.67 4.41 -19.75
C ALA A 102 -2.68 4.33 -20.92
N ARG A 103 -3.81 5.06 -20.85
CA ARG A 103 -4.90 5.03 -21.85
C ARG A 103 -5.39 3.61 -22.14
N GLN A 104 -5.55 2.82 -21.09
CA GLN A 104 -6.07 1.46 -21.18
C GLN A 104 -7.58 1.49 -21.43
N ASP A 105 -8.03 0.75 -22.46
CA ASP A 105 -9.46 0.53 -22.71
C ASP A 105 -10.05 -0.48 -21.71
N GLU A 106 -9.27 -1.49 -21.33
CA GLU A 106 -9.65 -2.54 -20.38
C GLU A 106 -8.53 -2.81 -19.35
N PRO A 107 -8.87 -3.31 -18.14
CA PRO A 107 -7.87 -3.74 -17.17
C PRO A 107 -7.00 -4.90 -17.70
N ILE A 108 -5.72 -4.87 -17.36
CA ILE A 108 -4.78 -5.96 -17.67
C ILE A 108 -4.95 -7.09 -16.66
N ARG A 109 -5.07 -8.33 -17.14
CA ARG A 109 -5.05 -9.53 -16.29
C ARG A 109 -3.62 -9.99 -16.02
N LEU A 110 -3.31 -10.20 -14.75
CA LEU A 110 -2.05 -10.71 -14.24
C LEU A 110 -2.31 -12.01 -13.49
N SER A 111 -1.53 -13.04 -13.78
CA SER A 111 -1.53 -14.31 -13.05
C SER A 111 -0.23 -14.42 -12.25
N VAL A 112 -0.34 -14.57 -10.93
CA VAL A 112 0.80 -14.62 -9.99
C VAL A 112 0.81 -15.95 -9.24
#